data_AF-A0A7V8ZBS8-F1
#
_entry.id   AF-A0A7V8ZBS8-F1
#
_cell.length_a   1.000
_cell.length_b   1.000
_cell.length_c   1.000
_cell.angle_alpha   90.00
_cell.angle_beta   90.00
_cell.angle_gamma   90.00
#
_symmetry.space_group_name_H-M   'P 1'
#
loop_
_entity.id
_entity.type
_entity.pdbx_description
1 polymer ?
#
loop_
_entity_poly.entity_id
_entity_poly.type
_entity_poly.pdbx_seq_one_letter_code
_entity_poly.pdbx_strand_id
1 'polypeptide(L)'
;MVLAQTQPGTAPPATQTPQESETATSNSSSVVSQMGAGNYLLGPGDVLTLRVFRYQQFDGDVEVDSNGAIEIPLVDQPIIARCRRAQDIQREIAEALKKYIRNPQVSLRVKERRSRPTAVVAGAVRTPQQFQMLRRVRLLQLLAFTGGITEQASGSIQVFHTEPEICPDPNEPNLPVQTAKTTDDALQVPFTLYNINDLRLGKEEANPYIRPGDIVMVQEAPPVYVTGAVVAPQGVYLRNNATLMRAIAQVGGLRREAKQEKITIYRQKPGTSEPEIITANYAAIKKNKAPDVVLQPYDVIDVQEDGVFSPRRLGDTLRGLAIGGLGSTISNLPLRVIY
;
A
#
# COMPACT_ATOMS: atom_id res chain seq x y z
N MET A 1 -38.85 -13.22 82.66
CA MET A 1 -38.75 -11.83 82.19
C MET A 1 -37.51 -11.75 81.31
N VAL A 2 -37.67 -11.17 80.12
CA VAL A 2 -36.64 -10.81 79.13
C VAL A 2 -36.07 -11.94 78.25
N LEU A 3 -36.41 -11.81 76.96
CA LEU A 3 -35.91 -12.50 75.77
C LEU A 3 -34.51 -12.00 75.42
N ALA A 4 -33.62 -12.88 74.95
CA ALA A 4 -32.50 -12.49 74.09
C ALA A 4 -32.19 -13.61 73.10
N GLN A 5 -32.25 -13.25 71.82
CA GLN A 5 -32.09 -14.07 70.64
C GLN A 5 -30.62 -14.41 70.41
N THR A 6 -30.32 -15.64 70.01
CA THR A 6 -28.98 -16.06 69.54
C THR A 6 -29.01 -16.30 68.04
N GLN A 7 -28.26 -15.49 67.28
CA GLN A 7 -27.82 -15.81 65.91
C GLN A 7 -26.39 -16.40 65.96
N PRO A 8 -26.05 -17.40 65.13
CA PRO A 8 -24.68 -17.85 64.96
C PRO A 8 -23.96 -17.10 63.82
N GLY A 9 -22.72 -16.71 64.08
CA GLY A 9 -21.84 -15.94 63.20
C GLY A 9 -21.16 -16.76 62.09
N THR A 10 -21.26 -16.19 60.89
CA THR A 10 -20.29 -16.00 59.80
C THR A 10 -19.05 -16.91 59.71
N ALA A 11 -19.01 -17.71 58.63
CA ALA A 11 -17.82 -18.34 58.08
C ALA A 11 -17.05 -17.38 57.13
N PRO A 12 -15.71 -17.51 57.00
CA PRO A 12 -14.90 -16.66 56.12
C PRO A 12 -14.95 -17.09 54.64
N PRO A 13 -14.80 -16.16 53.68
CA PRO A 13 -14.85 -16.47 52.25
C PRO A 13 -13.51 -17.00 51.71
N ALA A 14 -13.63 -17.86 50.68
CA ALA A 14 -12.55 -18.57 50.01
C ALA A 14 -11.59 -17.64 49.24
N THR A 15 -10.31 -17.98 49.35
CA THR A 15 -9.18 -17.49 48.55
C THR A 15 -9.41 -17.70 47.05
N GLN A 16 -9.42 -16.63 46.26
CA GLN A 16 -9.28 -16.69 44.81
C GLN A 16 -7.83 -16.39 44.42
N THR A 17 -7.24 -17.32 43.68
CA THR A 17 -5.93 -17.24 43.04
C THR A 17 -5.92 -16.15 41.95
N PRO A 18 -4.85 -15.35 41.80
CA PRO A 18 -4.78 -14.33 40.74
C PRO A 18 -4.58 -15.00 39.37
N GLN A 19 -5.51 -14.77 38.43
CA GLN A 19 -5.34 -15.12 37.03
C GLN A 19 -4.44 -14.11 36.32
N GLU A 20 -3.47 -14.68 35.63
CA GLU A 20 -2.48 -14.14 34.72
C GLU A 20 -3.15 -13.36 33.58
N SER A 21 -2.75 -12.10 33.40
CA SER A 21 -3.21 -11.24 32.31
C SER A 21 -2.51 -11.62 31.02
N GLU A 22 -3.13 -12.52 30.24
CA GLU A 22 -2.75 -12.73 28.85
C GLU A 22 -3.05 -11.47 28.03
N THR A 23 -1.99 -10.94 27.46
CA THR A 23 -2.01 -9.84 26.51
C THR A 23 -2.72 -10.33 25.24
N ALA A 24 -3.97 -9.93 25.06
CA ALA A 24 -4.72 -10.16 23.84
C ALA A 24 -4.06 -9.40 22.68
N THR A 25 -3.28 -10.13 21.87
CA THR A 25 -2.88 -9.72 20.52
C THR A 25 -4.14 -9.49 19.70
N SER A 26 -4.54 -8.22 19.56
CA SER A 26 -5.64 -7.82 18.70
C SER A 26 -5.23 -8.05 17.24
N ASN A 27 -5.60 -9.19 16.67
CA ASN A 27 -5.69 -9.36 15.23
C ASN A 27 -6.76 -8.40 14.70
N SER A 28 -6.33 -7.22 14.27
CA SER A 28 -7.14 -6.29 13.48
C SER A 28 -7.19 -6.77 12.03
N SER A 29 -7.82 -7.93 11.79
CA SER A 29 -8.37 -8.26 10.49
C SER A 29 -9.64 -7.44 10.33
N SER A 30 -9.49 -6.31 9.64
CA SER A 30 -10.52 -5.36 9.23
C SER A 30 -11.86 -6.03 8.92
N VAL A 31 -12.85 -5.74 9.75
CA VAL A 31 -14.25 -6.15 9.62
C VAL A 31 -14.85 -5.46 8.40
N VAL A 32 -14.67 -6.09 7.24
CA VAL A 32 -15.56 -5.94 6.09
C VAL A 32 -15.81 -7.37 5.65
N SER A 33 -16.72 -8.10 6.30
CA SER A 33 -16.91 -9.54 6.02
C SER A 33 -18.34 -9.95 5.61
N GLN A 34 -19.34 -9.06 5.65
CA GLN A 34 -20.74 -9.52 5.53
C GLN A 34 -21.62 -8.91 4.41
N MET A 35 -21.12 -8.10 3.49
CA MET A 35 -22.00 -7.51 2.44
C MET A 35 -21.42 -7.59 1.01
N GLY A 36 -21.21 -8.82 0.51
CA GLY A 36 -20.79 -9.06 -0.88
C GLY A 36 -21.24 -10.41 -1.51
N ALA A 37 -22.08 -11.19 -0.83
CA ALA A 37 -22.33 -12.59 -1.18
C ALA A 37 -23.23 -12.82 -2.43
N GLY A 38 -23.91 -11.79 -2.95
CA GLY A 38 -24.93 -11.98 -4.00
C GLY A 38 -24.39 -12.11 -5.44
N ASN A 39 -23.23 -11.51 -5.74
CA ASN A 39 -22.67 -11.42 -7.10
C ASN A 39 -21.24 -11.96 -7.19
N TYR A 40 -20.86 -12.87 -6.29
CA TYR A 40 -19.54 -13.50 -6.34
C TYR A 40 -19.50 -14.52 -7.49
N LEU A 41 -18.53 -14.36 -8.38
CA LEU A 41 -18.18 -15.33 -9.40
C LEU A 41 -17.05 -16.21 -8.86
N LEU A 42 -17.21 -17.52 -8.99
CA LEU A 42 -16.23 -18.51 -8.57
C LEU A 42 -15.00 -18.47 -9.46
N GLY A 43 -13.83 -18.65 -8.86
CA GLY A 43 -12.57 -18.81 -9.58
C GLY A 43 -11.75 -19.99 -9.07
N PRO A 44 -10.66 -20.35 -9.76
CA PRO A 44 -9.73 -21.39 -9.33
C PRO A 44 -9.22 -21.18 -7.90
N GLY A 45 -9.16 -22.25 -7.12
CA GLY A 45 -8.73 -22.27 -5.72
C GLY A 45 -9.83 -21.97 -4.69
N ASP A 46 -11.03 -21.55 -5.12
CA ASP A 46 -12.15 -21.34 -4.18
C ASP A 46 -12.59 -22.64 -3.52
N VAL A 47 -12.94 -22.56 -2.23
CA VAL A 47 -13.43 -23.71 -1.46
C VAL A 47 -14.91 -23.55 -1.20
N LEU A 48 -15.68 -24.57 -1.58
CA LEU A 48 -17.13 -24.63 -1.51
C LEU A 48 -17.56 -25.73 -0.55
N THR A 49 -18.50 -25.46 0.33
CA THR A 49 -19.16 -26.50 1.11
C THR A 49 -20.41 -26.96 0.38
N LEU A 50 -20.41 -28.23 -0.04
CA LEU A 50 -21.52 -28.93 -0.65
C LEU A 50 -22.31 -29.66 0.45
N ARG A 51 -23.64 -29.48 0.44
CA ARG A 51 -24.56 -30.29 1.25
C ARG A 51 -25.69 -30.81 0.38
N VAL A 52 -25.94 -32.11 0.45
CA VAL A 52 -27.05 -32.77 -0.22
C VAL A 52 -28.00 -33.30 0.83
N PHE A 53 -29.21 -32.74 0.88
CA PHE A 53 -30.18 -33.06 1.92
C PHE A 53 -30.50 -34.56 1.92
N ARG A 54 -30.36 -35.21 3.08
CA ARG A 54 -30.54 -36.66 3.32
C ARG A 54 -29.47 -37.58 2.71
N TYR A 55 -28.44 -37.06 2.07
CA TYR A 55 -27.38 -37.87 1.47
C TYR A 55 -25.99 -37.39 1.87
N GLN A 56 -25.63 -37.65 3.14
CA GLN A 56 -24.35 -37.21 3.74
C GLN A 56 -23.10 -37.75 3.03
N GLN A 57 -23.22 -38.84 2.26
CA GLN A 57 -22.12 -39.37 1.45
C GLN A 57 -21.63 -38.42 0.35
N PHE A 58 -22.41 -37.40 -0.01
CA PHE A 58 -22.02 -36.33 -0.92
C PHE A 58 -21.68 -35.02 -0.21
N ASP A 59 -21.85 -34.96 1.11
CA ASP A 59 -21.51 -33.77 1.88
C ASP A 59 -19.99 -33.66 1.97
N GLY A 60 -19.46 -32.47 1.73
CA GLY A 60 -18.02 -32.27 1.75
C GLY A 60 -17.63 -30.86 1.33
N ASP A 61 -16.35 -30.56 1.55
CA ASP A 61 -15.73 -29.38 0.97
C ASP A 61 -15.14 -29.77 -0.39
N VAL A 62 -15.47 -28.98 -1.41
CA VAL A 62 -15.03 -29.15 -2.80
C VAL A 62 -14.22 -27.92 -3.18
N GLU A 63 -13.06 -28.14 -3.76
CA GLU A 63 -12.18 -27.08 -4.26
C GLU A 63 -12.37 -26.92 -5.77
N VAL A 64 -12.34 -25.67 -6.24
CA VAL A 64 -12.32 -25.36 -7.67
C VAL A 64 -10.89 -25.57 -8.18
N ASP A 65 -10.71 -26.48 -9.13
CA ASP A 65 -9.40 -26.79 -9.69
C ASP A 65 -8.81 -25.65 -10.54
N SER A 66 -7.59 -25.83 -11.05
CA SER A 66 -6.91 -24.86 -11.93
C SER A 66 -7.62 -24.64 -13.27
N ASN A 67 -8.38 -25.63 -13.75
CA ASN A 67 -9.18 -25.53 -14.97
C ASN A 67 -10.51 -24.80 -14.71
N GLY A 68 -10.85 -24.57 -13.44
CA GLY A 68 -12.09 -23.95 -13.03
C GLY A 68 -13.25 -24.95 -12.86
N ALA A 69 -12.98 -26.24 -12.78
CA ALA A 69 -13.96 -27.30 -12.58
C ALA A 69 -14.06 -27.70 -11.10
N ILE A 70 -15.17 -28.33 -10.75
CA ILE A 70 -15.39 -28.98 -9.47
C ILE A 70 -15.70 -30.46 -9.71
N GLU A 71 -15.11 -31.31 -8.89
CA GLU A 71 -15.36 -32.75 -8.90
C GLU A 71 -16.32 -33.10 -7.77
N ILE A 72 -17.43 -33.74 -8.12
CA ILE A 72 -18.44 -34.20 -7.16
C ILE A 72 -18.35 -35.73 -7.06
N PRO A 73 -18.27 -36.31 -5.85
CA PRO A 73 -18.25 -37.75 -5.69
C PRO A 73 -19.42 -38.43 -6.43
N LEU A 74 -19.12 -39.53 -7.13
CA LEU A 74 -20.07 -40.34 -7.92
C LEU A 74 -20.64 -39.64 -9.17
N VAL A 75 -20.25 -38.40 -9.48
CA VAL A 75 -20.61 -37.74 -10.74
C VAL A 75 -19.47 -37.94 -11.73
N ASP A 76 -19.77 -38.52 -12.89
CA ASP A 76 -18.77 -38.92 -13.88
C ASP A 76 -18.10 -37.73 -14.59
N GLN A 77 -18.77 -36.58 -14.69
CA GLN A 77 -18.31 -35.40 -15.43
C GLN A 77 -18.01 -34.24 -14.49
N PRO A 78 -16.80 -33.64 -14.56
CA PRO A 78 -16.48 -32.41 -13.85
C PRO A 78 -17.40 -31.27 -14.27
N ILE A 79 -17.86 -30.48 -13.31
CA ILE A 79 -18.75 -29.34 -13.54
C ILE A 79 -17.92 -28.06 -13.59
N ILE A 80 -18.03 -27.27 -14.67
CA ILE A 80 -17.27 -26.01 -14.80
C ILE A 80 -17.89 -24.94 -13.89
N ALA A 81 -17.13 -24.52 -12.88
CA ALA A 81 -17.49 -23.51 -11.88
C ALA A 81 -16.94 -22.11 -12.19
N ARG A 82 -15.84 -21.99 -12.95
CA ARG A 82 -15.19 -20.71 -13.25
C ARG A 82 -16.15 -19.70 -13.88
N CYS A 83 -16.12 -18.48 -13.35
CA CYS A 83 -16.94 -17.34 -13.77
C CYS A 83 -18.45 -17.55 -13.69
N ARG A 84 -18.89 -18.46 -12.83
CA ARG A 84 -20.31 -18.72 -12.57
C ARG A 84 -20.65 -18.45 -11.12
N ARG A 85 -21.94 -18.21 -10.86
CA ARG A 85 -22.44 -18.02 -9.50
C ARG A 85 -22.69 -19.37 -8.85
N ALA A 86 -22.53 -19.45 -7.54
CA ALA A 86 -22.81 -20.68 -6.79
C ALA A 86 -24.25 -21.22 -7.01
N GLN A 87 -25.23 -20.34 -7.26
CA GLN A 87 -26.61 -20.72 -7.56
C GLN A 87 -26.77 -21.45 -8.91
N ASP A 88 -25.98 -21.06 -9.92
CA ASP A 88 -26.02 -21.71 -11.24
C ASP A 88 -25.42 -23.10 -11.15
N ILE A 89 -24.32 -23.23 -10.41
CA ILE A 89 -23.65 -24.50 -10.15
C ILE A 89 -24.51 -25.42 -9.28
N GLN A 90 -25.20 -24.88 -8.27
CA GLN A 90 -26.11 -25.66 -7.43
C GLN A 90 -27.21 -26.34 -8.28
N ARG A 91 -27.77 -25.64 -9.27
CA ARG A 91 -28.78 -26.20 -10.18
C ARG A 91 -28.19 -27.31 -11.05
N GLU A 92 -26.99 -27.11 -11.57
CA GLU A 92 -26.32 -28.11 -12.41
C GLU A 92 -25.93 -29.37 -11.64
N ILE A 93 -25.41 -29.23 -10.41
CA ILE A 93 -25.15 -30.39 -9.53
C ILE A 93 -26.45 -31.14 -9.24
N ALA A 94 -27.55 -30.42 -8.96
CA ALA A 94 -28.84 -31.05 -8.72
C ALA A 94 -29.33 -31.85 -9.95
N GLU A 95 -29.13 -31.33 -11.16
CA GLU A 95 -29.45 -32.07 -12.40
C GLU A 95 -28.55 -33.30 -12.58
N ALA A 96 -27.24 -33.17 -12.39
CA ALA A 96 -26.29 -34.28 -12.51
C ALA A 96 -26.56 -35.41 -11.51
N LEU A 97 -26.97 -35.07 -10.29
CA LEU A 97 -27.30 -36.04 -9.24
C LEU A 97 -28.64 -36.77 -9.47
N LYS A 98 -29.52 -36.32 -10.39
CA LYS A 98 -30.79 -37.03 -10.67
C LYS A 98 -30.60 -38.45 -11.19
N LYS A 99 -29.45 -38.76 -11.79
CA LYS A 99 -29.09 -40.12 -12.24
C LYS A 99 -28.91 -41.08 -11.06
N TYR A 100 -28.59 -40.57 -9.87
CA TYR A 100 -28.26 -41.35 -8.68
C TYR A 100 -29.30 -41.19 -7.56
N ILE A 101 -29.97 -40.03 -7.48
CA ILE A 101 -30.87 -39.65 -6.39
C ILE A 101 -32.19 -39.13 -6.95
N ARG A 102 -33.31 -39.54 -6.35
CA ARG A 102 -34.63 -39.01 -6.69
C ARG A 102 -34.86 -37.65 -6.00
N ASN A 103 -35.02 -36.59 -6.79
CA ASN A 103 -35.28 -35.21 -6.34
C ASN A 103 -34.21 -34.65 -5.36
N PRO A 104 -32.94 -34.54 -5.80
CA PRO A 104 -31.85 -34.07 -4.94
C PRO A 104 -32.04 -32.59 -4.56
N GLN A 105 -31.91 -32.29 -3.26
CA GLN A 105 -31.91 -30.92 -2.76
C GLN A 105 -30.48 -30.56 -2.36
N VAL A 106 -29.85 -29.72 -3.18
CA VAL A 106 -28.43 -29.36 -3.05
C VAL A 106 -28.32 -27.95 -2.50
N SER A 107 -27.42 -27.75 -1.53
CA SER A 107 -26.98 -26.44 -1.05
C SER A 107 -25.49 -26.29 -1.27
N LEU A 108 -25.09 -25.23 -1.98
CA LEU A 108 -23.69 -24.91 -2.23
C LEU A 108 -23.38 -23.55 -1.63
N ARG A 109 -22.38 -23.48 -0.75
CA ARG A 109 -21.95 -22.22 -0.12
C ARG A 109 -20.46 -22.02 -0.27
N VAL A 110 -20.03 -20.79 -0.54
CA VAL A 110 -18.60 -20.44 -0.56
C VAL A 110 -18.07 -20.42 0.86
N LYS A 111 -17.12 -21.31 1.16
CA LYS A 111 -16.43 -21.39 2.45
C LYS A 111 -15.24 -20.42 2.47
N GLU A 112 -14.39 -20.50 1.45
CA GLU A 112 -13.21 -19.63 1.31
C GLU A 112 -13.10 -19.09 -0.11
N ARG A 113 -12.79 -17.79 -0.21
CA ARG A 113 -12.57 -17.08 -1.48
C ARG A 113 -11.08 -16.92 -1.70
N ARG A 114 -10.42 -17.96 -2.23
CA ARG A 114 -8.97 -17.95 -2.48
C ARG A 114 -8.64 -17.47 -3.90
N SER A 115 -9.60 -17.48 -4.81
CA SER A 115 -9.42 -17.02 -6.19
C SER A 115 -9.27 -15.49 -6.33
N ARG A 116 -9.25 -14.75 -5.22
CA ARG A 116 -9.14 -13.29 -5.20
C ARG A 116 -7.96 -12.89 -4.32
N PRO A 117 -6.78 -12.70 -4.91
CA PRO A 117 -5.62 -12.23 -4.15
C PRO A 117 -5.90 -10.88 -3.51
N THR A 118 -5.19 -10.61 -2.42
CA THR A 118 -5.27 -9.34 -1.70
C THR A 118 -4.63 -8.24 -2.53
N ALA A 119 -5.33 -7.11 -2.69
CA ALA A 119 -4.73 -5.91 -3.24
C ALA A 119 -3.76 -5.28 -2.22
N VAL A 120 -2.69 -4.65 -2.66
CA VAL A 120 -1.69 -4.05 -1.78
C VAL A 120 -1.63 -2.55 -2.02
N VAL A 121 -1.66 -1.76 -0.95
CA VAL A 121 -1.40 -0.31 -1.03
C VAL A 121 -0.10 0.01 -0.30
N ALA A 122 0.84 0.64 -1.01
CA ALA A 122 2.16 0.96 -0.51
C ALA A 122 2.66 2.34 -1.01
N GLY A 123 3.82 2.75 -0.50
CA GLY A 123 4.48 4.01 -0.81
C GLY A 123 4.05 5.15 0.11
N ALA A 124 3.88 6.36 -0.45
CA ALA A 124 3.57 7.59 0.28
C ALA A 124 2.11 7.66 0.82
N VAL A 125 1.73 6.69 1.64
CA VAL A 125 0.45 6.59 2.37
C VAL A 125 0.71 6.49 3.87
N ARG A 126 -0.25 6.88 4.71
CA ARG A 126 -0.01 6.89 6.17
C ARG A 126 0.22 5.49 6.73
N THR A 127 -0.62 4.53 6.31
CA THR A 127 -0.53 3.15 6.76
C THR A 127 -0.59 2.20 5.57
N PRO A 128 0.56 1.76 5.04
CA PRO A 128 0.62 0.71 4.03
C PRO A 128 -0.07 -0.57 4.53
N GLN A 129 -0.95 -1.16 3.72
CA GLN A 129 -1.73 -2.33 4.12
C GLN A 129 -2.19 -3.15 2.91
N GLN A 130 -2.39 -4.45 3.13
CA GLN A 130 -3.07 -5.36 2.21
C GLN A 130 -4.58 -5.40 2.46
N PHE A 131 -5.37 -5.46 1.39
CA PHE A 131 -6.82 -5.44 1.41
C PHE A 131 -7.40 -6.69 0.76
N GLN A 132 -8.24 -7.41 1.52
CA GLN A 132 -9.04 -8.48 0.96
C GLN A 132 -10.25 -7.90 0.22
N MET A 133 -10.30 -8.09 -1.08
CA MET A 133 -11.29 -7.46 -1.96
C MET A 133 -12.61 -8.24 -1.98
N LEU A 134 -13.50 -7.94 -1.02
CA LEU A 134 -14.82 -8.60 -0.94
C LEU A 134 -15.86 -8.02 -1.90
N ARG A 135 -15.71 -6.75 -2.28
CA ARG A 135 -16.58 -6.04 -3.21
C ARG A 135 -15.72 -5.19 -4.14
N ARG A 136 -16.33 -4.62 -5.17
CA ARG A 136 -15.68 -3.59 -5.99
C ARG A 136 -15.39 -2.36 -5.12
N VAL A 137 -14.16 -1.89 -5.19
CA VAL A 137 -13.64 -0.72 -4.45
C VAL A 137 -12.91 0.17 -5.45
N ARG A 138 -13.08 1.48 -5.34
CA ARG A 138 -12.37 2.45 -6.17
C ARG A 138 -11.07 2.90 -5.52
N LEU A 139 -10.12 3.39 -6.32
CA LEU A 139 -8.80 3.84 -5.87
C LEU A 139 -8.88 4.84 -4.69
N LEU A 140 -9.73 5.86 -4.81
CA LEU A 140 -9.90 6.87 -3.76
C LEU A 140 -10.33 6.25 -2.42
N GLN A 141 -11.24 5.28 -2.46
CA GLN A 141 -11.74 4.62 -1.27
C GLN A 141 -10.64 3.77 -0.61
N LEU A 142 -9.81 3.10 -1.41
CA LEU A 142 -8.70 2.31 -0.91
C LEU A 142 -7.64 3.18 -0.22
N LEU A 143 -7.30 4.33 -0.82
CA LEU A 143 -6.40 5.31 -0.20
C LEU A 143 -7.00 5.97 1.05
N ALA A 144 -8.32 6.12 1.12
CA ALA A 144 -8.97 6.61 2.34
C ALA A 144 -8.81 5.62 3.50
N PHE A 145 -8.88 4.30 3.22
CA PHE A 145 -8.66 3.27 4.24
C PHE A 145 -7.23 3.23 4.77
N THR A 146 -6.23 3.66 4.00
CA THR A 146 -4.84 3.78 4.45
C THR A 146 -4.52 5.09 5.16
N GLY A 147 -5.55 5.84 5.57
CA GLY A 147 -5.41 7.15 6.23
C GLY A 147 -5.05 8.29 5.27
N GLY A 148 -5.09 8.06 3.96
CA GLY A 148 -4.77 9.03 2.93
C GLY A 148 -3.27 9.09 2.58
N ILE A 149 -2.96 9.95 1.61
CA ILE A 149 -1.61 10.16 1.08
C ILE A 149 -0.77 11.07 1.99
N THR A 150 0.51 10.76 2.17
CA THR A 150 1.44 11.54 3.01
C THR A 150 2.07 12.68 2.22
N GLU A 151 2.56 13.71 2.92
CA GLU A 151 3.23 14.88 2.33
C GLU A 151 4.40 14.54 1.41
N GLN A 152 5.00 13.36 1.61
CA GLN A 152 6.09 12.83 0.81
C GLN A 152 5.66 12.39 -0.60
N ALA A 153 4.36 12.31 -0.91
CA ALA A 153 3.91 11.85 -2.23
C ALA A 153 4.31 12.82 -3.36
N SER A 154 4.85 12.29 -4.47
CA SER A 154 5.30 13.05 -5.64
C SER A 154 4.17 13.73 -6.43
N GLY A 155 2.94 13.24 -6.30
CA GLY A 155 1.80 13.70 -7.12
C GLY A 155 1.24 12.64 -8.07
N SER A 156 1.87 11.47 -8.15
CA SER A 156 1.45 10.36 -9.01
C SER A 156 1.22 9.06 -8.23
N ILE A 157 0.29 8.25 -8.72
CA ILE A 157 -0.06 6.93 -8.20
C ILE A 157 0.11 5.94 -9.36
N GLN A 158 0.82 4.85 -9.12
CA GLN A 158 0.94 3.76 -10.06
C GLN A 158 0.04 2.62 -9.60
N VAL A 159 -0.74 2.06 -10.52
CA VAL A 159 -1.51 0.83 -10.29
C VAL A 159 -0.94 -0.24 -11.19
N PHE A 160 -0.38 -1.28 -10.59
CA PHE A 160 0.12 -2.46 -11.28
C PHE A 160 -0.96 -3.52 -11.29
N HIS A 161 -1.30 -4.00 -12.48
CA HIS A 161 -2.18 -5.15 -12.67
C HIS A 161 -1.28 -6.38 -12.86
N THR A 162 -0.99 -7.08 -11.76
CA THR A 162 -0.03 -8.21 -11.77
C THR A 162 -0.61 -9.48 -12.36
N GLU A 163 -1.93 -9.62 -12.33
CA GLU A 163 -2.64 -10.80 -12.82
C GLU A 163 -3.75 -10.41 -13.80
N PRO A 164 -4.00 -11.23 -14.84
CA PRO A 164 -5.15 -11.04 -15.70
C PRO A 164 -6.45 -11.29 -14.92
N GLU A 165 -7.52 -10.58 -15.26
CA GLU A 165 -8.84 -10.84 -14.67
C GLU A 165 -9.30 -12.26 -14.99
N ILE A 166 -9.58 -13.05 -13.95
CA ILE A 166 -10.09 -14.42 -14.09
C ILE A 166 -11.44 -14.43 -14.81
N CYS A 167 -12.27 -13.42 -14.53
CA CYS A 167 -13.62 -13.28 -15.05
C CYS A 167 -13.87 -11.85 -15.52
N PRO A 168 -13.52 -11.52 -16.78
CA PRO A 168 -13.76 -10.19 -17.33
C PRO A 168 -15.26 -9.90 -17.38
N ASP A 169 -15.65 -8.72 -16.89
CA ASP A 169 -17.03 -8.25 -16.99
C ASP A 169 -17.25 -7.67 -18.39
N PRO A 170 -18.17 -8.21 -19.21
CA PRO A 170 -18.40 -7.70 -20.56
C PRO A 170 -18.90 -6.25 -20.59
N ASN A 171 -19.42 -5.73 -19.47
CA ASN A 171 -19.88 -4.35 -19.35
C ASN A 171 -18.85 -3.40 -18.76
N GLU A 172 -17.71 -3.90 -18.27
CA GLU A 172 -16.62 -3.01 -17.89
C GLU A 172 -15.91 -2.57 -19.16
N PRO A 173 -15.68 -1.26 -19.36
CA PRO A 173 -14.79 -0.83 -20.42
C PRO A 173 -13.48 -1.55 -20.15
N ASN A 174 -13.03 -2.37 -21.10
CA ASN A 174 -11.69 -2.92 -21.09
C ASN A 174 -10.77 -1.73 -20.85
N LEU A 175 -10.30 -1.53 -19.61
CA LEU A 175 -9.26 -0.54 -19.39
C LEU A 175 -8.19 -0.98 -20.38
N PRO A 176 -7.82 -0.16 -21.37
CA PRO A 176 -6.66 -0.47 -22.14
C PRO A 176 -5.60 -0.64 -21.07
N VAL A 177 -5.09 -1.87 -20.93
CA VAL A 177 -3.77 -2.05 -20.37
C VAL A 177 -2.94 -1.28 -21.37
N GLN A 178 -2.77 0.01 -21.09
CA GLN A 178 -1.75 0.82 -21.71
C GLN A 178 -0.50 0.17 -21.17
N THR A 179 -0.16 -0.95 -21.82
CA THR A 179 1.21 -1.34 -22.04
C THR A 179 1.80 -0.03 -22.51
N ALA A 180 2.46 0.67 -21.59
CA ALA A 180 3.50 1.57 -21.97
C ALA A 180 4.35 0.68 -22.89
N LYS A 181 4.16 0.83 -24.20
CA LYS A 181 5.07 0.31 -25.21
C LYS A 181 6.32 1.16 -25.08
N THR A 182 6.99 1.03 -23.95
CA THR A 182 8.40 1.34 -23.82
C THR A 182 9.08 0.18 -24.51
N THR A 183 9.39 0.43 -25.77
CA THR A 183 10.35 -0.29 -26.59
C THR A 183 11.51 -0.78 -25.71
N ASP A 184 11.80 -2.08 -25.78
CA ASP A 184 13.04 -2.75 -25.34
C ASP A 184 13.22 -3.24 -23.88
N ASP A 185 12.19 -3.38 -23.05
CA ASP A 185 12.41 -3.94 -21.69
C ASP A 185 11.34 -4.97 -21.28
N ALA A 186 11.61 -6.25 -21.57
CA ALA A 186 10.72 -7.38 -21.36
C ALA A 186 10.42 -7.73 -19.88
N LEU A 187 10.80 -6.86 -18.94
CA LEU A 187 10.65 -7.02 -17.48
C LEU A 187 9.68 -6.00 -16.85
N GLN A 188 9.09 -5.07 -17.63
CA GLN A 188 8.21 -4.04 -17.07
C GLN A 188 6.78 -4.58 -16.93
N VAL A 189 6.38 -4.88 -15.69
CA VAL A 189 4.98 -5.13 -15.33
C VAL A 189 4.15 -3.92 -15.76
N PRO A 190 3.09 -4.09 -16.58
CA PRO A 190 2.30 -2.96 -17.05
C PRO A 190 1.64 -2.25 -15.86
N PHE A 191 1.79 -0.93 -15.82
CA PHE A 191 1.18 -0.08 -14.80
C PHE A 191 0.44 1.08 -15.44
N THR A 192 -0.62 1.51 -14.77
CA THR A 192 -1.36 2.73 -15.13
C THR A 192 -0.99 3.83 -14.15
N LEU A 193 -0.68 5.02 -14.70
CA LEU A 193 -0.33 6.19 -13.90
C LEU A 193 -1.56 7.09 -13.71
N TYR A 194 -1.85 7.46 -12.47
CA TYR A 194 -2.92 8.39 -12.09
C TYR A 194 -2.35 9.62 -11.38
N ASN A 195 -2.91 10.78 -11.68
CA ASN A 195 -2.54 12.03 -11.02
C ASN A 195 -3.34 12.21 -9.72
N ILE A 196 -2.63 12.52 -8.63
CA ILE A 196 -3.23 12.74 -7.30
C ILE A 196 -4.19 13.94 -7.31
N ASN A 197 -3.87 15.00 -8.04
CA ASN A 197 -4.72 16.19 -8.11
C ASN A 197 -6.06 15.87 -8.77
N ASP A 198 -6.04 15.10 -9.85
CA ASP A 198 -7.25 14.68 -10.56
C ASP A 198 -8.12 13.75 -9.71
N LEU A 199 -7.49 12.82 -8.98
CA LEU A 199 -8.17 11.97 -8.02
C LEU A 199 -8.84 12.78 -6.91
N ARG A 200 -8.17 13.81 -6.38
CA ARG A 200 -8.71 14.70 -5.34
C ARG A 200 -9.86 15.57 -5.85
N LEU A 201 -9.84 15.94 -7.12
CA LEU A 201 -10.93 16.65 -7.79
C LEU A 201 -12.15 15.75 -8.07
N GLY A 202 -12.04 14.43 -7.82
CA GLY A 202 -13.12 13.48 -8.05
C GLY A 202 -13.36 13.16 -9.53
N LYS A 203 -12.37 13.39 -10.40
CA LYS A 203 -12.47 13.00 -11.81
C LYS A 203 -12.59 11.48 -11.90
N GLU A 204 -13.58 10.99 -12.64
CA GLU A 204 -13.85 9.55 -12.74
C GLU A 204 -12.70 8.78 -13.40
N GLU A 205 -12.07 9.38 -14.41
CA GLU A 205 -10.89 8.85 -15.11
C GLU A 205 -9.70 8.60 -14.17
N ALA A 206 -9.58 9.41 -13.11
CA ALA A 206 -8.51 9.29 -12.13
C ALA A 206 -8.86 8.33 -10.99
N ASN A 207 -10.10 7.82 -10.92
CA ASN A 207 -10.62 7.00 -9.83
C ASN A 207 -11.10 5.62 -10.31
N PRO A 208 -10.19 4.78 -10.85
CA PRO A 208 -10.53 3.46 -11.38
C PRO A 208 -11.04 2.52 -10.28
N TYR A 209 -11.69 1.44 -10.69
CA TYR A 209 -11.89 0.29 -9.82
C TYR A 209 -10.58 -0.47 -9.65
N ILE A 210 -10.27 -0.85 -8.41
CA ILE A 210 -9.10 -1.67 -8.11
C ILE A 210 -9.50 -3.14 -8.15
N ARG A 211 -8.70 -3.94 -8.84
CA ARG A 211 -8.91 -5.37 -9.03
C ARG A 211 -8.27 -6.15 -7.87
N PRO A 212 -8.78 -7.35 -7.54
CA PRO A 212 -8.07 -8.27 -6.67
C PRO A 212 -6.65 -8.53 -7.19
N GLY A 213 -5.65 -8.48 -6.32
CA GLY A 213 -4.24 -8.65 -6.67
C GLY A 213 -3.51 -7.39 -7.14
N ASP A 214 -4.22 -6.29 -7.40
CA ASP A 214 -3.56 -5.05 -7.81
C ASP A 214 -2.60 -4.52 -6.74
N ILE A 215 -1.50 -3.95 -7.20
CA ILE A 215 -0.57 -3.21 -6.35
C ILE A 215 -0.72 -1.73 -6.65
N VAL A 216 -1.20 -0.99 -5.66
CA VAL A 216 -1.31 0.47 -5.70
C VAL A 216 -0.09 1.07 -5.02
N MET A 217 0.77 1.70 -5.79
CA MET A 217 1.99 2.33 -5.33
C MET A 217 1.87 3.86 -5.43
N VAL A 218 1.80 4.54 -4.30
CA VAL A 218 1.84 6.01 -4.27
C VAL A 218 3.30 6.44 -4.33
N GLN A 219 3.70 7.09 -5.43
CA GLN A 219 5.09 7.46 -5.65
C GLN A 219 5.55 8.50 -4.63
N GLU A 220 6.72 8.29 -4.04
CA GLU A 220 7.38 9.27 -3.19
C GLU A 220 8.07 10.33 -4.06
N ALA A 221 7.98 11.59 -3.62
CA ALA A 221 8.71 12.69 -4.21
C ALA A 221 10.20 12.45 -3.97
N PRO A 222 11.06 12.62 -4.97
CA PRO A 222 12.49 12.68 -4.71
C PRO A 222 12.80 13.84 -3.76
N PRO A 223 13.58 13.61 -2.68
CA PRO A 223 13.90 14.68 -1.75
C PRO A 223 14.92 15.65 -2.37
N VAL A 224 14.91 16.89 -1.88
CA VAL A 224 16.06 17.81 -1.96
C VAL A 224 16.67 17.92 -0.56
N TYR A 225 17.97 18.11 -0.46
CA TYR A 225 18.65 18.17 0.83
C TYR A 225 19.00 19.61 1.16
N VAL A 226 18.57 20.12 2.31
CA VAL A 226 18.93 21.46 2.77
C VAL A 226 19.93 21.33 3.93
N THR A 227 21.13 21.86 3.75
CA THR A 227 22.26 21.77 4.70
C THR A 227 22.85 23.13 5.06
N GLY A 228 23.66 23.16 6.11
CA GLY A 228 24.38 24.36 6.55
C GLY A 228 23.57 25.20 7.54
N ALA A 229 23.66 26.53 7.38
CA ALA A 229 23.13 27.55 8.29
C ALA A 229 21.60 27.72 8.21
N VAL A 230 20.84 26.64 8.37
CA VAL A 230 19.38 26.60 8.42
C VAL A 230 18.88 26.15 9.78
N VAL A 231 17.61 26.39 10.10
CA VAL A 231 17.05 26.03 11.41
C VAL A 231 17.14 24.52 11.64
N ALA A 232 16.62 23.71 10.71
CA ALA A 232 16.64 22.25 10.78
C ALA A 232 17.20 21.61 9.48
N PRO A 233 18.51 21.33 9.40
CA PRO A 233 19.08 20.65 8.22
C PRO A 233 18.45 19.27 8.01
N GLN A 234 17.73 19.07 6.90
CA GLN A 234 17.05 17.82 6.58
C GLN A 234 16.70 17.71 5.09
N GLY A 235 16.29 16.50 4.68
CA GLY A 235 15.67 16.26 3.38
C GLY A 235 14.23 16.81 3.34
N VAL A 236 13.88 17.44 2.23
CA VAL A 236 12.58 18.06 2.02
C VAL A 236 11.93 17.47 0.77
N TYR A 237 10.70 16.99 0.94
CA TYR A 237 9.89 16.44 -0.12
C TYR A 237 9.03 17.55 -0.73
N LEU A 238 9.32 17.93 -1.97
CA LEU A 238 8.65 19.05 -2.63
C LEU A 238 7.57 18.53 -3.59
N ARG A 239 6.32 18.89 -3.29
CA ARG A 239 5.15 18.65 -4.15
C ARG A 239 4.95 19.82 -5.10
N ASN A 240 5.09 19.59 -6.40
CA ASN A 240 4.85 20.53 -7.51
C ASN A 240 5.61 21.88 -7.37
N ASN A 241 6.31 22.33 -8.41
CA ASN A 241 7.08 23.58 -8.39
C ASN A 241 8.02 23.66 -7.16
N ALA A 242 8.99 22.73 -7.11
CA ALA A 242 10.03 22.68 -6.10
C ALA A 242 10.90 23.95 -6.21
N THR A 243 10.85 24.87 -5.24
CA THR A 243 11.68 26.09 -5.27
C THR A 243 12.56 26.24 -4.06
N LEU A 244 13.66 26.99 -4.22
CA LEU A 244 14.63 27.26 -3.17
C LEU A 244 13.98 27.94 -1.96
N MET A 245 13.13 28.95 -2.17
CA MET A 245 12.43 29.61 -1.06
C MET A 245 11.58 28.62 -0.26
N ARG A 246 10.84 27.76 -0.96
CA ARG A 246 9.92 26.80 -0.33
C ARG A 246 10.68 25.73 0.46
N ALA A 247 11.77 25.22 -0.10
CA ALA A 247 12.63 24.25 0.57
C ALA A 247 13.20 24.82 1.88
N ILE A 248 13.74 26.04 1.83
CA ILE A 248 14.29 26.72 3.01
C ILE A 248 13.19 27.02 4.04
N ALA A 249 11.99 27.40 3.60
CA ALA A 249 10.87 27.63 4.50
C ALA A 249 10.43 26.35 5.24
N GLN A 250 10.42 25.20 4.56
CA GLN A 250 10.04 23.90 5.15
C GLN A 250 11.03 23.42 6.23
N VAL A 251 12.29 23.86 6.17
CA VAL A 251 13.28 23.59 7.22
C VAL A 251 13.33 24.64 8.33
N GLY A 252 12.35 25.55 8.38
CA GLY A 252 12.23 26.59 9.40
C GLY A 252 12.95 27.90 9.07
N GLY A 253 13.51 28.04 7.87
CA GLY A 253 14.20 29.24 7.42
C GLY A 253 15.71 29.25 7.66
N LEU A 254 16.34 30.37 7.29
CA LEU A 254 17.77 30.61 7.47
C LEU A 254 18.09 31.05 8.91
N ARG A 255 19.26 30.67 9.42
CA ARG A 255 19.81 31.22 10.68
C ARG A 255 20.27 32.67 10.49
N ARG A 256 20.55 33.38 11.59
CA ARG A 256 20.96 34.80 11.53
C ARG A 256 22.34 34.97 10.92
N GLU A 257 23.18 33.96 11.08
CA GLU A 257 24.55 33.86 10.59
C GLU A 257 24.61 33.34 9.15
N ALA A 258 23.47 33.08 8.50
CA ALA A 258 23.44 32.51 7.16
C ALA A 258 23.73 33.56 6.07
N LYS A 259 24.57 33.17 5.11
CA LYS A 259 24.90 33.96 3.92
C LYS A 259 23.74 33.98 2.92
N GLN A 260 23.01 35.09 2.87
CA GLN A 260 21.79 35.20 2.07
C GLN A 260 22.07 35.61 0.62
N GLU A 261 23.20 36.25 0.36
CA GLU A 261 23.58 36.76 -0.96
C GLU A 261 24.10 35.65 -1.86
N LYS A 262 24.57 34.54 -1.27
CA LYS A 262 25.17 33.42 -1.98
C LYS A 262 24.79 32.09 -1.32
N ILE A 263 23.72 31.49 -1.80
CA ILE A 263 23.38 30.09 -1.53
C ILE A 263 23.90 29.23 -2.69
N THR A 264 24.53 28.11 -2.37
CA THR A 264 25.08 27.20 -3.37
C THR A 264 24.21 25.96 -3.48
N ILE A 265 23.87 25.57 -4.70
CA ILE A 265 23.08 24.38 -5.00
C ILE A 265 23.98 23.45 -5.83
N TYR A 266 24.14 22.22 -5.37
CA TYR A 266 24.86 21.17 -6.06
C TYR A 266 23.85 20.25 -6.74
N ARG A 267 23.92 20.21 -8.07
CA ARG A 267 23.00 19.43 -8.90
C ARG A 267 23.77 18.34 -9.63
N GLN A 268 23.36 17.08 -9.46
CA GLN A 268 23.97 15.99 -10.21
C GLN A 268 23.45 15.98 -11.64
N LYS A 269 24.36 16.04 -12.61
CA LYS A 269 24.03 15.81 -14.03
C LYS A 269 24.12 14.31 -14.34
N PRO A 270 23.19 13.76 -15.14
CA PRO A 270 23.26 12.37 -15.57
C PRO A 270 24.60 12.10 -16.29
N GLY A 271 25.35 11.10 -15.85
CA GLY A 271 26.59 10.66 -16.50
C GLY A 271 27.88 11.37 -16.09
N THR A 272 27.84 12.34 -15.16
CA THR A 272 29.04 13.02 -14.64
C THR A 272 29.13 12.90 -13.12
N SER A 273 30.33 12.63 -12.59
CA SER A 273 30.54 12.58 -11.13
C SER A 273 30.65 13.97 -10.48
N GLU A 274 30.97 15.01 -11.26
CA GLU A 274 31.06 16.37 -10.77
C GLU A 274 29.69 17.05 -10.79
N PRO A 275 29.24 17.64 -9.65
CA PRO A 275 27.97 18.34 -9.60
C PRO A 275 28.07 19.69 -10.33
N GLU A 276 27.00 20.06 -11.03
CA GLU A 276 26.80 21.44 -11.48
C GLU A 276 26.54 22.34 -10.27
N ILE A 277 27.28 23.44 -10.20
CA ILE A 277 27.20 24.40 -9.10
C ILE A 277 26.36 25.58 -9.55
N ILE A 278 25.17 25.71 -8.97
CA ILE A 278 24.26 26.84 -9.19
C ILE A 278 24.36 27.77 -7.98
N THR A 279 24.50 29.07 -8.24
CA THR A 279 24.53 30.09 -7.18
C THR A 279 23.26 30.91 -7.21
N ALA A 280 22.59 31.05 -6.07
CA ALA A 280 21.35 31.79 -5.91
C ALA A 280 21.49 32.90 -4.86
N ASN A 281 20.97 34.10 -5.17
CA ASN A 281 20.90 35.20 -4.21
C ASN A 281 19.53 35.18 -3.51
N TYR A 282 19.46 34.52 -2.36
CA TYR A 282 18.23 34.37 -1.60
C TYR A 282 17.66 35.70 -1.10
N ALA A 283 18.52 36.65 -0.71
CA ALA A 283 18.09 37.99 -0.29
C ALA A 283 17.37 38.76 -1.41
N ALA A 284 17.83 38.61 -2.66
CA ALA A 284 17.19 39.20 -3.84
C ALA A 284 15.88 38.48 -4.18
N ILE A 285 15.85 37.14 -4.11
CA ILE A 285 14.66 36.33 -4.37
C ILE A 285 13.55 36.68 -3.36
N LYS A 286 13.86 36.75 -2.07
CA LYS A 286 12.90 37.14 -1.01
C LYS A 286 12.29 38.53 -1.23
N LYS A 287 13.01 39.44 -1.91
CA LYS A 287 12.56 40.79 -2.25
C LYS A 287 11.89 40.88 -3.63
N ASN A 288 11.60 39.75 -4.27
CA ASN A 288 11.11 39.66 -5.66
C ASN A 288 11.99 40.40 -6.67
N LYS A 289 13.28 40.57 -6.38
CA LYS A 289 14.27 41.22 -7.27
C LYS A 289 14.99 40.22 -8.18
N ALA A 290 14.82 38.93 -7.91
CA ALA A 290 15.35 37.84 -8.71
C ALA A 290 14.30 36.71 -8.77
N PRO A 291 14.23 35.94 -9.87
CA PRO A 291 13.35 34.79 -9.96
C PRO A 291 13.78 33.69 -8.98
N ASP A 292 12.81 32.99 -8.38
CA ASP A 292 13.08 31.87 -7.50
C ASP A 292 13.65 30.68 -8.28
N VAL A 293 14.62 29.99 -7.67
CA VAL A 293 15.32 28.89 -8.34
C VAL A 293 14.47 27.63 -8.24
N VAL A 294 14.14 27.06 -9.39
CA VAL A 294 13.45 25.76 -9.47
C VAL A 294 14.47 24.65 -9.22
N LEU A 295 14.19 23.88 -8.18
CA LEU A 295 14.99 22.76 -7.73
C LEU A 295 14.64 21.50 -8.52
N GLN A 296 15.63 20.62 -8.61
CA GLN A 296 15.51 19.30 -9.20
C GLN A 296 15.62 18.21 -8.13
N PRO A 297 15.10 17.00 -8.41
CA PRO A 297 15.34 15.82 -7.59
C PRO A 297 16.79 15.70 -7.15
N TYR A 298 17.01 15.45 -5.85
CA TYR A 298 18.32 15.21 -5.25
C TYR A 298 19.28 16.41 -5.24
N ASP A 299 18.83 17.62 -5.56
CA ASP A 299 19.61 18.84 -5.36
C ASP A 299 20.05 18.95 -3.87
N VAL A 300 21.31 19.33 -3.66
CA VAL A 300 21.86 19.63 -2.32
C VAL A 300 22.02 21.14 -2.21
N ILE A 301 21.28 21.76 -1.30
CA ILE A 301 21.27 23.19 -1.03
C ILE A 301 22.17 23.43 0.19
N ASP A 302 23.33 24.01 -0.06
CA ASP A 302 24.29 24.39 0.97
C ASP A 302 24.18 25.88 1.30
N VAL A 303 23.80 26.16 2.54
CA VAL A 303 23.74 27.51 3.08
C VAL A 303 24.97 27.75 3.95
N GLN A 304 25.89 28.58 3.46
CA GLN A 304 27.12 28.92 4.19
C GLN A 304 26.86 29.96 5.28
N GLU A 305 27.75 30.02 6.27
CA GLU A 305 27.72 31.04 7.32
C GLU A 305 28.48 32.31 6.87
N ASP A 306 27.95 33.49 7.19
CA ASP A 306 28.61 34.79 7.05
C ASP A 306 29.62 34.97 8.19
N GLY A 307 30.82 34.44 7.99
CA GLY A 307 31.90 34.55 8.96
C GLY A 307 33.28 34.26 8.37
N VAL A 308 34.21 35.19 8.59
CA VAL A 308 35.64 35.06 8.28
C VAL A 308 36.26 34.05 9.27
N PHE A 309 36.07 32.74 9.07
CA PHE A 309 36.81 31.59 9.64
C PHE A 309 35.99 30.32 9.27
N SER A 310 36.31 29.51 8.28
CA SER A 310 37.53 28.69 8.18
C SER A 310 37.58 27.94 6.82
N PRO A 311 38.66 28.04 6.02
CA PRO A 311 38.76 27.40 4.70
C PRO A 311 39.24 25.93 4.77
N ARG A 312 38.87 25.17 5.81
CA ARG A 312 39.53 23.86 6.09
C ARG A 312 38.66 22.65 6.39
N ARG A 313 37.33 22.69 6.27
CA ARG A 313 36.49 21.54 6.64
C ARG A 313 35.72 20.83 5.52
N LEU A 314 35.92 21.20 4.25
CA LEU A 314 35.25 20.52 3.13
C LEU A 314 36.04 19.33 2.55
N GLY A 315 37.35 19.27 2.77
CA GLY A 315 38.17 18.13 2.37
C GLY A 315 37.91 16.87 3.23
N ASP A 316 37.51 17.06 4.48
CA ASP A 316 37.37 15.97 5.46
C ASP A 316 35.99 15.29 5.41
N THR A 317 34.92 16.02 5.05
CA THR A 317 33.57 15.43 4.88
C THR A 317 33.44 14.63 3.58
N LEU A 318 34.15 15.02 2.52
CA LEU A 318 34.21 14.25 1.27
C LEU A 318 35.18 13.05 1.36
N ARG A 319 36.27 13.14 2.12
CA ARG A 319 37.18 12.00 2.35
C ARG A 319 36.60 10.93 3.27
N GLY A 320 35.77 11.31 4.24
CA GLY A 320 35.04 10.37 5.10
C GLY A 320 34.01 9.49 4.35
N LEU A 321 33.56 9.92 3.17
CA LEU A 321 32.70 9.12 2.29
C LEU A 321 33.50 8.28 1.27
N ALA A 322 34.77 8.59 1.04
CA ALA A 322 35.60 7.93 0.03
C ALA A 322 36.57 6.88 0.60
N ILE A 323 36.94 6.92 1.88
CA ILE A 323 37.86 5.96 2.49
C ILE A 323 37.27 5.45 3.81
N GLY A 324 36.77 4.21 3.78
CA GLY A 324 36.14 3.57 4.92
C GLY A 324 37.02 3.54 6.17
N GLY A 325 36.40 3.84 7.31
CA GLY A 325 37.05 3.85 8.62
C GLY A 325 36.03 3.87 9.75
N LEU A 326 35.54 2.67 10.06
CA LEU A 326 34.63 2.22 11.13
C LEU A 326 34.62 2.99 12.46
N GLY A 327 33.41 3.24 12.96
CA GLY A 327 33.13 3.56 14.36
C GLY A 327 31.65 3.66 14.69
N SER A 328 30.95 2.50 14.75
CA SER A 328 29.67 2.21 15.46
C SER A 328 28.50 3.21 15.27
N THR A 329 27.34 2.91 14.67
CA THR A 329 26.52 1.69 14.65
C THR A 329 25.48 1.83 13.51
N ILE A 330 25.53 0.99 12.47
CA ILE A 330 24.36 0.81 11.58
C ILE A 330 24.25 -0.68 11.26
N SER A 331 23.39 -1.33 12.03
CA SER A 331 22.87 -2.66 11.75
C SER A 331 22.00 -2.63 10.48
N ASN A 332 22.42 -3.45 9.50
CA ASN A 332 21.66 -4.06 8.41
C ASN A 332 20.73 -3.17 7.55
N LEU A 333 21.26 -2.76 6.40
CA LEU A 333 20.46 -2.56 5.17
C LEU A 333 20.88 -3.61 4.14
N PRO A 334 19.96 -4.40 3.54
CA PRO A 334 20.31 -5.37 2.52
C PRO A 334 20.52 -4.67 1.17
N LEU A 335 21.75 -4.73 0.64
CA LEU A 335 22.06 -4.37 -0.74
C LEU A 335 21.48 -5.44 -1.68
N ARG A 336 20.49 -5.09 -2.51
CA ARG A 336 20.17 -5.84 -3.73
C ARG A 336 20.97 -5.23 -4.87
N VAL A 337 21.97 -5.99 -5.34
CA VAL A 337 22.68 -5.73 -6.59
C VAL A 337 21.80 -6.22 -7.74
N ILE A 338 21.47 -5.35 -8.68
CA ILE A 338 20.86 -5.71 -9.96
C ILE A 338 22.00 -5.68 -10.98
N TYR A 339 22.19 -6.78 -11.70
CA TYR A 339 23.07 -6.90 -12.87
C TYR A 339 22.26 -6.66 -14.14
#